data_AF-S0J3R8-F1
#
_entry.id   AF-S0J3R8-F1
#
_cell.length_a   1.000
_cell.length_b   1.000
_cell.length_c   1.000
_cell.angle_alpha   90.00
_cell.angle_beta   90.00
_cell.angle_gamma   90.00
#
_symmetry.space_group_name_H-M   'P 1'
#
loop_
_entity.id
_entity.type
_entity.pdbx_description
1 polymer ?
#
loop_
_entity_poly.entity_id
_entity_poly.type
_entity_poly.pdbx_seq_one_letter_code
_entity_poly.pdbx_strand_id
1 'polypeptide(L)'
;MGITNVNEQGSVYGAAFRNRPVYFMTGKETEAFFDGKMRRNMELREDTCTLSSNNTYRRQHTTYEVSDKDKGSTFLDLNFLIRDETSNLKGSLSDKEDVDFYNFSIPFRNFQRNYFGVEAYIDMPEGCDYDLTLYDEYGNQVGKAEWDGEGRKKLTIPNWDINTNQYCLKVENGNGEEVSPDDYYKISFRVSENKEHENDR
;
A
#
# COMPACT_ATOMS: atom_id res chain seq x y z
N MET A 1 -43.73 -12.73 -19.84
CA MET A 1 -43.14 -12.10 -18.64
C MET A 1 -41.78 -12.73 -18.41
N GLY A 2 -40.72 -12.08 -18.88
CA GLY A 2 -39.34 -12.51 -18.64
C GLY A 2 -38.67 -11.43 -17.79
N ILE A 3 -38.31 -11.78 -16.57
CA ILE A 3 -37.54 -10.92 -15.67
C ILE A 3 -36.10 -10.94 -16.18
N THR A 4 -35.66 -9.87 -16.83
CA THR A 4 -34.24 -9.68 -17.14
C THR A 4 -33.55 -9.14 -15.89
N ASN A 5 -32.68 -9.98 -15.33
CA ASN A 5 -31.77 -9.66 -14.23
C ASN A 5 -30.98 -8.38 -14.55
N VAL A 6 -31.11 -7.39 -13.67
CA VAL A 6 -30.23 -6.22 -13.61
C VAL A 6 -29.05 -6.63 -12.74
N ASN A 7 -28.01 -7.20 -13.34
CA ASN A 7 -26.72 -7.40 -12.69
C ASN A 7 -25.69 -7.65 -13.78
N GLU A 8 -25.02 -6.58 -14.22
CA GLU A 8 -23.65 -6.58 -14.81
C GLU A 8 -23.30 -5.18 -15.36
N GLN A 9 -23.56 -4.12 -14.60
CA GLN A 9 -22.86 -2.85 -14.85
C GLN A 9 -21.65 -2.80 -13.93
N GLY A 10 -20.60 -3.54 -14.32
CA GLY A 10 -19.27 -3.32 -13.78
C GLY A 10 -18.86 -1.88 -14.07
N SER A 11 -18.58 -1.11 -13.02
CA SER A 11 -18.39 0.34 -13.12
C SER A 11 -17.30 0.72 -14.12
N VAL A 12 -17.66 1.67 -14.99
CA VAL A 12 -16.82 2.29 -16.02
C VAL A 12 -15.58 2.98 -15.41
N TYR A 13 -15.63 3.39 -14.14
CA TYR A 13 -14.55 4.13 -13.49
C TYR A 13 -13.52 3.21 -12.82
N GLY A 14 -13.92 2.18 -12.07
CA GLY A 14 -13.01 1.14 -11.58
C GLY A 14 -12.24 0.44 -12.70
N ALA A 15 -12.85 0.29 -13.88
CA ALA A 15 -12.18 -0.19 -15.10
C ALA A 15 -11.22 0.85 -15.71
N ALA A 16 -11.53 2.15 -15.65
CA ALA A 16 -10.68 3.23 -16.17
C ALA A 16 -9.33 3.36 -15.41
N PHE A 17 -9.29 3.00 -14.13
CA PHE A 17 -8.05 3.00 -13.33
C PHE A 17 -7.22 1.72 -13.45
N ARG A 18 -7.77 0.62 -13.99
CA ARG A 18 -6.97 -0.58 -14.33
C ARG A 18 -6.09 -0.37 -15.57
N ASN A 19 -6.40 0.65 -16.37
CA ASN A 19 -5.72 1.01 -17.61
C ASN A 19 -4.84 2.27 -17.48
N ARG A 20 -4.32 2.61 -16.28
CA ARG A 20 -3.73 3.94 -15.98
C ARG A 20 -2.74 4.42 -17.05
N PRO A 21 -2.99 5.59 -17.68
CA PRO A 21 -2.00 6.25 -18.52
C PRO A 21 -0.90 6.90 -17.69
N VAL A 22 0.25 7.16 -18.33
CA VAL A 22 1.50 7.72 -17.78
C VAL A 22 1.31 9.00 -16.93
N TYR A 23 0.23 9.75 -17.14
CA TYR A 23 -0.04 11.05 -16.51
C TYR A 23 -0.10 11.09 -14.98
N PHE A 24 -0.31 9.95 -14.31
CA PHE A 24 -0.27 9.94 -12.86
C PHE A 24 1.15 9.74 -12.33
N MET A 25 2.07 9.17 -13.11
CA MET A 25 3.39 8.76 -12.64
C MET A 25 4.24 9.92 -12.10
N THR A 26 5.02 9.66 -11.06
CA THR A 26 6.09 10.58 -10.63
C THR A 26 7.17 10.63 -11.72
N GLY A 27 8.07 11.62 -11.65
CA GLY A 27 9.21 11.70 -12.57
C GLY A 27 10.08 10.43 -12.53
N LYS A 28 10.34 9.90 -11.32
CA LYS A 28 11.08 8.64 -11.10
C LYS A 28 10.35 7.43 -11.67
N GLU A 29 9.05 7.32 -11.43
CA GLU A 29 8.22 6.25 -12.01
C GLU A 29 8.24 6.31 -13.55
N THR A 30 8.15 7.51 -14.11
CA THR A 30 8.18 7.72 -15.57
C THR A 30 9.52 7.31 -16.18
N GLU A 31 10.64 7.70 -15.57
CA GLU A 31 11.98 7.28 -15.99
C GLU A 31 12.14 5.75 -15.90
N ALA A 32 11.76 5.15 -14.77
CA ALA A 32 11.80 3.70 -14.57
C ALA A 32 10.92 2.95 -15.59
N PHE A 33 9.78 3.52 -15.99
CA PHE A 33 8.91 2.96 -17.02
C PHE A 33 9.55 3.01 -18.41
N PHE A 34 10.11 4.15 -18.81
CA PHE A 34 10.78 4.28 -20.12
C PHE A 34 12.08 3.46 -20.22
N ASP A 35 12.78 3.28 -19.12
CA ASP A 35 13.93 2.37 -19.00
C ASP A 35 13.50 0.88 -18.98
N GLY A 36 12.19 0.61 -18.91
CA GLY A 36 11.63 -0.73 -18.80
C GLY A 36 11.96 -1.46 -17.50
N LYS A 37 12.33 -0.72 -16.43
CA LYS A 37 12.58 -1.23 -15.07
C LYS A 37 11.28 -1.37 -14.26
N MET A 38 10.22 -0.68 -14.66
CA MET A 38 8.89 -0.77 -14.04
C MET A 38 8.00 -1.79 -14.78
N ARG A 39 7.37 -2.71 -14.03
CA ARG A 39 6.46 -3.76 -14.53
C ARG A 39 5.39 -4.09 -13.48
N ARG A 40 4.41 -4.93 -13.85
CA ARG A 40 3.46 -5.49 -12.88
C ARG A 40 4.13 -6.57 -12.02
N ASN A 41 3.54 -6.85 -10.85
CA ASN A 41 4.03 -7.84 -9.88
C ASN A 41 5.46 -7.55 -9.39
N MET A 42 5.78 -6.28 -9.13
CA MET A 42 7.05 -5.89 -8.53
C MET A 42 7.02 -6.15 -7.01
N GLU A 43 8.17 -6.55 -6.50
CA GLU A 43 8.43 -6.68 -5.06
C GLU A 43 9.37 -5.54 -4.67
N LEU A 44 8.83 -4.58 -3.91
CA LEU A 44 9.59 -3.48 -3.33
C LEU A 44 10.31 -3.98 -2.10
N ARG A 45 11.58 -3.62 -1.96
CA ARG A 45 12.41 -3.94 -0.80
C ARG A 45 12.97 -2.66 -0.21
N GLU A 46 13.24 -2.68 1.07
CA GLU A 46 13.89 -1.55 1.71
C GLU A 46 15.29 -1.34 1.15
N ASP A 47 15.63 -0.09 0.90
CA ASP A 47 17.01 0.29 0.57
C ASP A 47 17.88 0.22 1.83
N THR A 48 18.35 -0.98 2.15
CA THR A 48 19.32 -1.23 3.22
C THR A 48 20.72 -0.72 2.88
N CYS A 49 20.98 -0.30 1.64
CA CYS A 49 22.28 0.18 1.20
C CYS A 49 22.52 1.65 1.55
N THR A 50 21.46 2.48 1.54
CA THR A 50 21.54 3.89 1.96
C THR A 50 20.90 4.18 3.32
N LEU A 51 20.06 3.26 3.83
CA LEU A 51 19.36 3.42 5.09
C LEU A 51 19.87 2.40 6.11
N SER A 52 20.34 2.89 7.26
CA SER A 52 20.81 2.04 8.37
C SER A 52 19.70 1.27 9.08
N SER A 53 18.45 1.73 8.99
CA SER A 53 17.24 1.08 9.52
C SER A 53 15.95 1.84 9.15
N ASN A 54 14.81 1.19 9.32
CA ASN A 54 13.44 1.69 9.11
C ASN A 54 12.67 1.98 10.42
N ASN A 55 13.31 1.83 11.59
CA ASN A 55 12.70 1.99 12.93
C ASN A 55 12.36 3.45 13.30
N THR A 56 12.42 4.38 12.35
CA THR A 56 12.18 5.81 12.59
C THR A 56 10.96 6.30 11.84
N TYR A 57 9.92 6.66 12.61
CA TYR A 57 8.66 7.23 12.14
C TYR A 57 8.83 8.43 11.16
N ARG A 58 9.77 9.36 11.39
CA ARG A 58 9.85 10.66 10.69
C ARG A 58 10.65 10.70 9.38
N ARG A 59 10.89 9.58 8.69
CA ARG A 59 11.59 9.62 7.39
C ARG A 59 10.61 9.93 6.25
N GLN A 60 10.48 11.22 5.92
CA GLN A 60 9.52 11.73 4.93
C GLN A 60 9.76 11.27 3.48
N HIS A 61 10.91 10.66 3.17
CA HIS A 61 11.29 10.25 1.80
C HIS A 61 11.98 8.87 1.78
N THR A 62 11.30 7.83 2.27
CA THR A 62 11.77 6.44 2.11
C THR A 62 11.45 5.97 0.70
N THR A 63 12.49 5.70 -0.09
CA THR A 63 12.36 5.01 -1.38
C THR A 63 12.69 3.54 -1.22
N TYR A 64 12.00 2.70 -1.98
CA TYR A 64 12.13 1.26 -1.93
C TYR A 64 12.80 0.78 -3.21
N GLU A 65 13.82 -0.05 -3.04
CA GLU A 65 14.55 -0.65 -4.13
C GLU A 65 13.67 -1.69 -4.83
N VAL A 66 13.66 -1.63 -6.15
CA VAL A 66 13.23 -2.74 -6.99
C VAL A 66 14.40 -3.13 -7.86
N SER A 67 14.98 -4.28 -7.56
CA SER A 67 16.13 -4.81 -8.29
C SER A 67 15.67 -5.70 -9.44
N ASP A 68 16.24 -5.45 -10.62
CA ASP A 68 16.15 -6.34 -11.77
C ASP A 68 17.55 -6.81 -12.15
N LYS A 69 17.73 -8.12 -12.31
CA LYS A 69 19.04 -8.73 -12.59
C LYS A 69 19.63 -8.25 -13.91
N ASP A 70 18.78 -7.90 -14.89
CA ASP A 70 19.20 -7.54 -16.24
C ASP A 70 19.23 -6.03 -16.46
N LYS A 71 18.41 -5.27 -15.74
CA LYS A 71 18.23 -3.82 -15.94
C LYS A 71 18.75 -2.95 -14.80
N GLY A 72 19.27 -3.55 -13.74
CA GLY A 72 19.70 -2.85 -12.53
C GLY A 72 18.52 -2.45 -11.64
N SER A 73 18.82 -1.69 -10.59
CA SER A 73 17.84 -1.28 -9.59
C SER A 73 17.19 0.06 -9.92
N THR A 74 15.92 0.22 -9.51
CA THR A 74 15.22 1.51 -9.45
C THR A 74 14.66 1.73 -8.06
N PHE A 75 14.38 2.98 -7.71
CA PHE A 75 13.91 3.36 -6.37
C PHE A 75 12.56 4.05 -6.49
N LEU A 76 11.52 3.43 -5.95
CA LEU A 76 10.13 3.88 -6.04
C LEU A 76 9.59 4.28 -4.66
N ASP A 77 8.63 5.20 -4.65
CA ASP A 77 7.91 5.56 -3.42
C ASP A 77 6.81 4.52 -3.14
N LEU A 78 6.43 4.32 -1.88
CA LEU A 78 5.39 3.34 -1.50
C LEU A 78 4.02 3.62 -2.16
N ASN A 79 3.74 4.88 -2.49
CA ASN A 79 2.53 5.29 -3.19
C ASN A 79 2.36 4.63 -4.58
N PHE A 80 3.44 4.09 -5.16
CA PHE A 80 3.42 3.25 -6.35
C PHE A 80 2.45 2.07 -6.17
N LEU A 81 2.42 1.44 -4.99
CA LEU A 81 1.57 0.29 -4.72
C LEU A 81 0.07 0.63 -4.78
N ILE A 82 -0.31 1.88 -4.49
CA ILE A 82 -1.69 2.37 -4.65
C ILE A 82 -2.07 2.47 -6.14
N ARG A 83 -1.08 2.53 -7.03
CA ARG A 83 -1.28 2.55 -8.49
C ARG A 83 -1.22 1.18 -9.12
N ASP A 84 -0.43 0.28 -8.56
CA ASP A 84 -0.29 -1.10 -9.01
C ASP A 84 -0.61 -2.09 -7.88
N GLU A 85 -1.87 -2.53 -7.87
CA GLU A 85 -2.41 -3.50 -6.91
C GLU A 85 -1.79 -4.90 -7.02
N THR A 86 -0.99 -5.15 -8.07
CA THR A 86 -0.31 -6.43 -8.27
C THR A 86 1.06 -6.49 -7.59
N SER A 87 1.59 -5.32 -7.22
CA SER A 87 2.88 -5.18 -6.56
C SER A 87 2.74 -5.18 -5.05
N ASN A 88 3.82 -5.47 -4.34
CA ASN A 88 3.86 -5.49 -2.88
C ASN A 88 5.18 -4.96 -2.34
N LEU A 89 5.16 -4.48 -1.11
CA LEU A 89 6.34 -4.20 -0.30
C LEU A 89 6.64 -5.46 0.51
N LYS A 90 7.86 -5.97 0.40
CA LYS A 90 8.38 -7.07 1.22
C LYS A 90 9.20 -6.50 2.37
N GLY A 91 8.76 -6.76 3.59
CA GLY A 91 9.44 -6.40 4.83
C GLY A 91 9.72 -7.62 5.72
N SER A 92 10.53 -7.44 6.76
CA SER A 92 10.89 -8.46 7.75
C SER A 92 11.22 -7.77 9.06
N LEU A 93 10.72 -8.34 10.16
CA LEU A 93 11.09 -7.91 11.51
C LEU A 93 12.36 -8.68 11.93
N SER A 94 13.42 -7.99 12.35
CA SER A 94 14.70 -8.62 12.72
C SER A 94 14.63 -9.35 14.06
N ASP A 95 13.79 -8.87 14.96
CA ASP A 95 13.51 -9.45 16.26
C ASP A 95 12.13 -9.01 16.78
N LYS A 96 11.75 -9.45 18.00
CA LYS A 96 10.44 -9.17 18.60
C LYS A 96 10.22 -7.70 18.99
N GLU A 97 11.29 -6.92 19.18
CA GLU A 97 11.25 -5.49 19.52
C GLU A 97 11.38 -4.62 18.28
N ASP A 98 11.61 -5.24 17.11
CA ASP A 98 11.71 -4.53 15.86
C ASP A 98 10.37 -3.91 15.44
N VAL A 99 10.47 -2.73 14.84
CA VAL A 99 9.33 -1.93 14.43
C VAL A 99 9.66 -1.25 13.12
N ASP A 100 8.85 -1.49 12.11
CA ASP A 100 9.05 -0.97 10.77
C ASP A 100 8.10 0.20 10.49
N PHE A 101 8.62 1.32 9.99
CA PHE A 101 7.82 2.47 9.61
C PHE A 101 7.88 2.76 8.11
N TYR A 102 6.71 2.84 7.47
CA TYR A 102 6.58 3.09 6.04
C TYR A 102 5.74 4.31 5.73
N ASN A 103 6.41 5.38 5.30
CA ASN A 103 5.75 6.60 4.89
C ASN A 103 5.26 6.50 3.44
N PHE A 104 4.03 6.97 3.21
CA PHE A 104 3.45 7.06 1.88
C PHE A 104 2.52 8.26 1.77
N SER A 105 2.23 8.65 0.54
CA SER A 105 1.21 9.64 0.24
C SER A 105 0.13 9.05 -0.66
N ILE A 106 -1.13 9.38 -0.42
CA ILE A 106 -2.18 9.01 -1.35
C ILE A 106 -2.04 9.90 -2.60
N PRO A 107 -1.84 9.32 -3.79
CA PRO A 107 -1.51 10.08 -5.01
C PRO A 107 -2.71 10.81 -5.64
N PHE A 108 -3.91 10.63 -5.07
CA PHE A 108 -5.14 11.24 -5.56
C PHE A 108 -5.32 12.66 -5.04
N ARG A 109 -5.74 13.56 -5.93
CA ARG A 109 -6.15 14.93 -5.53
C ARG A 109 -7.39 14.85 -4.64
N ASN A 110 -7.56 15.84 -3.77
CA ASN A 110 -8.62 15.89 -2.74
C ASN A 110 -10.02 15.59 -3.29
N PHE A 111 -10.38 16.11 -4.47
CA PHE A 111 -11.69 15.87 -5.09
C PHE A 111 -11.92 14.42 -5.57
N GLN A 112 -10.85 13.65 -5.81
CA GLN A 112 -10.93 12.25 -6.26
C GLN A 112 -11.08 11.28 -5.09
N ARG A 113 -10.61 11.65 -3.89
CA ARG A 113 -10.64 10.78 -2.70
C ARG A 113 -12.05 10.42 -2.24
N ASN A 114 -13.02 11.29 -2.47
CA ASN A 114 -14.42 11.01 -2.12
C ASN A 114 -15.00 9.85 -2.95
N TYR A 115 -14.41 9.55 -4.12
CA TYR A 115 -14.89 8.49 -5.02
C TYR A 115 -14.18 7.16 -4.84
N PHE A 116 -13.08 7.10 -4.08
CA PHE A 116 -12.27 5.90 -3.95
C PHE A 116 -11.91 5.60 -2.50
N GLY A 117 -12.10 4.35 -2.09
CA GLY A 117 -11.51 3.80 -0.89
C GLY A 117 -10.10 3.29 -1.19
N VAL A 118 -9.18 3.45 -0.24
CA VAL A 118 -7.88 2.80 -0.30
C VAL A 118 -7.76 1.86 0.90
N GLU A 119 -7.49 0.60 0.61
CA GLU A 119 -7.29 -0.45 1.61
C GLU A 119 -5.85 -0.94 1.51
N ALA A 120 -5.20 -1.13 2.66
CA ALA A 120 -3.92 -1.79 2.78
C ALA A 120 -4.13 -3.18 3.36
N TYR A 121 -3.35 -4.15 2.89
CA TYR A 121 -3.36 -5.53 3.37
C TYR A 121 -1.96 -5.91 3.82
N ILE A 122 -1.88 -6.71 4.88
CA ILE A 122 -0.64 -7.38 5.28
C ILE A 122 -0.84 -8.89 5.23
N ASP A 123 -0.06 -9.53 4.38
CA ASP A 123 0.15 -10.97 4.34
C ASP A 123 1.32 -11.32 5.25
N MET A 124 1.14 -12.33 6.11
CA MET A 124 2.12 -12.70 7.13
C MET A 124 2.49 -14.19 7.00
N PRO A 125 3.67 -14.60 7.48
CA PRO A 125 4.03 -16.00 7.61
C PRO A 125 3.03 -16.77 8.48
N GLU A 126 2.90 -18.08 8.24
CA GLU A 126 2.01 -18.94 9.02
C GLU A 126 2.41 -18.92 10.51
N GLY A 127 1.43 -18.71 11.38
CA GLY A 127 1.65 -18.62 12.83
C GLY A 127 2.08 -17.24 13.34
N CYS A 128 2.40 -16.28 12.47
CA CYS A 128 2.73 -14.91 12.87
C CYS A 128 1.47 -14.04 13.04
N ASP A 129 1.52 -13.12 14.01
CA ASP A 129 0.45 -12.14 14.27
C ASP A 129 1.03 -10.72 14.37
N TYR A 130 1.40 -10.15 13.23
CA TYR A 130 1.95 -8.78 13.17
C TYR A 130 0.82 -7.75 13.16
N ASP A 131 1.03 -6.66 13.89
CA ASP A 131 0.12 -5.53 13.92
C ASP A 131 0.50 -4.52 12.84
N LEU A 132 -0.49 -4.12 12.04
CA LEU A 132 -0.37 -3.04 11.08
C LEU A 132 -1.22 -1.86 11.55
N THR A 133 -0.56 -0.75 11.88
CA THR A 133 -1.20 0.46 12.41
C THR A 133 -0.95 1.64 11.47
N LEU A 134 -1.96 2.48 11.27
CA LEU A 134 -1.89 3.66 10.42
C LEU A 134 -1.86 4.94 11.26
N TYR A 135 -0.90 5.80 10.96
CA TYR A 135 -0.77 7.14 11.52
C TYR A 135 -0.91 8.21 10.45
N ASP A 136 -1.52 9.35 10.81
CA ASP A 136 -1.57 10.55 9.96
C ASP A 136 -0.24 11.34 10.01
N GLU A 137 -0.16 12.47 9.28
CA GLU A 137 1.01 13.35 9.24
C GLU A 137 1.36 14.01 10.59
N TYR A 138 0.40 14.05 11.52
CA TYR A 138 0.52 14.67 12.83
C TYR A 138 0.98 13.67 13.91
N GLY A 139 1.05 12.37 13.59
CA GLY A 139 1.38 11.31 14.53
C GLY A 139 0.19 10.74 15.28
N ASN A 140 -1.04 11.05 14.88
CA ASN A 140 -2.22 10.42 15.47
C ASN A 140 -2.46 9.06 14.83
N GLN A 141 -2.80 8.06 15.65
CA GLN A 141 -3.29 6.78 15.14
C GLN A 141 -4.69 6.97 14.56
N VAL A 142 -4.85 6.64 13.28
CA VAL A 142 -6.11 6.81 12.54
C VAL A 142 -6.65 5.51 11.95
N GLY A 143 -5.94 4.39 12.15
CA GLY A 143 -6.42 3.06 11.77
C GLY A 143 -5.59 1.94 12.38
N LYS A 144 -6.17 0.74 12.49
CA LYS A 144 -5.48 -0.51 12.83
C LYS A 144 -6.06 -1.62 11.97
N ALA A 145 -5.21 -2.53 11.52
CA ALA A 145 -5.63 -3.63 10.65
C ALA A 145 -6.33 -4.73 11.44
N GLU A 146 -7.35 -5.32 10.83
CA GLU A 146 -8.12 -6.44 11.40
C GLU A 146 -8.12 -7.62 10.45
N TRP A 147 -8.27 -8.84 10.97
CA TRP A 147 -8.33 -10.05 10.15
C TRP A 147 -9.49 -10.00 9.14
N ASP A 148 -9.19 -10.29 7.88
CA ASP A 148 -10.18 -10.26 6.78
C ASP A 148 -10.93 -11.60 6.59
N GLY A 149 -10.54 -12.64 7.34
CA GLY A 149 -11.10 -13.99 7.24
C GLY A 149 -10.46 -14.86 6.15
N GLU A 150 -9.56 -14.30 5.33
CA GLU A 150 -8.80 -15.00 4.28
C GLU A 150 -7.33 -15.24 4.69
N GLY A 151 -7.00 -15.03 5.96
CA GLY A 151 -5.64 -15.21 6.50
C GLY A 151 -4.74 -13.99 6.35
N ARG A 152 -5.31 -12.80 6.12
CA ARG A 152 -4.58 -11.53 6.08
C ARG A 152 -5.21 -10.53 7.03
N LYS A 153 -4.48 -9.47 7.38
CA LYS A 153 -5.10 -8.30 8.02
C LYS A 153 -5.32 -7.19 7.02
N LYS A 154 -6.48 -6.53 7.11
CA LYS A 154 -6.90 -5.43 6.27
C LYS A 154 -7.00 -4.15 7.10
N LEU A 155 -6.49 -3.05 6.54
CA LEU A 155 -6.58 -1.70 7.09
C LEU A 155 -7.24 -0.77 6.06
N THR A 156 -8.31 -0.10 6.46
CA THR A 156 -8.94 0.94 5.61
C THR A 156 -8.31 2.29 5.88
N ILE A 157 -7.83 2.97 4.85
CA ILE A 157 -7.30 4.33 5.01
C ILE A 157 -8.48 5.31 5.07
N PRO A 158 -8.56 6.16 6.12
CA PRO A 158 -9.71 7.03 6.28
C PRO A 158 -9.81 8.08 5.18
N ASN A 159 -11.05 8.39 4.80
CA ASN A 159 -11.41 9.37 3.76
C ASN A 159 -12.02 10.67 4.33
N TRP A 160 -12.15 10.79 5.66
CA TRP A 160 -12.80 11.94 6.32
C TRP A 160 -11.99 13.23 6.29
N ASP A 161 -10.66 13.16 6.19
CA ASP A 161 -9.80 14.32 6.00
C ASP A 161 -9.18 14.34 4.61
N ILE A 162 -9.67 15.26 3.80
CA ILE A 162 -9.19 15.49 2.44
C ILE A 162 -7.90 16.33 2.41
N ASN A 163 -7.48 16.94 3.53
CA ASN A 163 -6.27 17.76 3.60
C ASN A 163 -5.04 16.91 3.93
N THR A 164 -5.18 15.93 4.83
CA THR A 164 -4.11 14.96 5.11
C THR A 164 -3.88 14.08 3.89
N ASN A 165 -2.67 14.13 3.34
CA ASN A 165 -2.27 13.27 2.22
C ASN A 165 -1.10 12.35 2.52
N GLN A 166 -0.43 12.54 3.64
CA GLN A 166 0.70 11.75 4.12
C GLN A 166 0.25 10.85 5.26
N TYR A 167 0.68 9.61 5.21
CA TYR A 167 0.42 8.61 6.21
C TYR A 167 1.67 7.77 6.46
N CYS A 168 1.72 7.15 7.63
CA CYS A 168 2.75 6.19 7.99
C CYS A 168 2.09 4.88 8.42
N LEU A 169 2.50 3.78 7.79
CA LEU A 169 2.25 2.45 8.33
C LEU A 169 3.31 2.14 9.38
N LYS A 170 2.89 1.49 10.46
CA LYS A 170 3.76 0.88 11.46
C LYS A 170 3.48 -0.62 11.46
N VAL A 171 4.51 -1.43 11.27
CA VAL A 171 4.46 -2.88 11.47
C VAL A 171 5.24 -3.22 12.72
N GLU A 172 4.65 -4.02 13.60
CA GLU A 172 5.32 -4.53 14.78
C GLU A 172 4.78 -5.92 15.13
N ASN A 173 5.50 -6.64 15.98
CA ASN A 173 5.04 -7.91 16.50
C ASN A 173 3.84 -7.71 17.46
N GLY A 174 2.66 -8.23 17.10
CA GLY A 174 1.42 -8.02 17.86
C GLY A 174 1.23 -8.96 19.04
N ASN A 175 1.81 -10.17 18.99
CA ASN A 175 1.67 -11.19 20.03
C ASN A 175 2.93 -11.34 20.91
N GLY A 176 4.05 -10.70 20.52
CA GLY A 176 5.32 -10.77 21.25
C GLY A 176 6.00 -12.14 21.17
N GLU A 177 5.56 -12.99 20.26
CA GLU A 177 6.16 -14.31 20.02
C GLU A 177 7.51 -14.18 19.29
N GLU A 178 8.22 -15.29 19.16
CA GLU A 178 9.51 -15.31 18.47
C GLU A 178 9.34 -14.94 17.00
N VAL A 179 10.17 -14.00 16.54
CA VAL A 179 10.20 -13.54 15.15
C VAL A 179 11.45 -14.10 14.50
N SER A 180 11.28 -14.71 13.34
CA SER A 180 12.40 -15.13 12.50
C SER A 180 12.80 -13.99 11.55
N PRO A 181 14.07 -13.59 11.49
CA PRO A 181 14.54 -12.61 10.50
C PRO A 181 14.51 -13.15 9.05
N ASP A 182 14.37 -14.47 8.88
CA ASP A 182 14.23 -15.11 7.57
C ASP A 182 12.77 -15.11 7.08
N ASP A 183 11.82 -14.74 7.93
CA ASP A 183 10.42 -14.62 7.59
C ASP A 183 10.10 -13.22 7.06
N TYR A 184 9.12 -13.16 6.16
CA TYR A 184 8.75 -11.91 5.49
C TYR A 184 7.25 -11.74 5.48
N TYR A 185 6.83 -10.50 5.74
CA TYR A 185 5.47 -10.06 5.46
C TYR A 185 5.43 -9.29 4.14
N LYS A 186 4.22 -9.16 3.59
CA LYS A 186 3.97 -8.37 2.38
C LYS A 186 2.87 -7.37 2.62
N ILE A 187 3.14 -6.11 2.29
CA ILE A 187 2.12 -5.06 2.27
C ILE A 187 1.69 -4.81 0.83
N SER A 188 0.39 -4.86 0.59
CA SER A 188 -0.22 -4.53 -0.70
C SER A 188 -1.36 -3.53 -0.52
N PHE A 189 -1.71 -2.83 -1.59
CA PHE A 189 -2.79 -1.86 -1.58
C PHE A 189 -3.85 -2.22 -2.62
N ARG A 190 -5.09 -1.89 -2.30
CA ARG A 190 -6.24 -2.00 -3.20
C ARG A 190 -7.01 -0.70 -3.22
N VAL A 191 -7.45 -0.31 -4.41
CA VAL A 191 -8.31 0.85 -4.60
C VAL A 191 -9.71 0.34 -4.99
N SER A 192 -10.70 0.69 -4.20
CA SER A 192 -12.10 0.37 -4.44
C SER A 192 -12.89 1.64 -4.71
N GLU A 193 -14.05 1.51 -5.35
CA GLU A 193 -14.98 2.63 -5.44
C GLU A 193 -15.64 2.87 -4.09
N ASN A 194 -15.70 4.13 -3.68
CA ASN A 194 -16.40 4.50 -2.46
C ASN A 194 -17.91 4.52 -2.72
N LYS A 195 -18.62 3.52 -2.19
CA LYS A 195 -20.06 3.32 -2.42
C LYS A 195 -20.96 4.25 -1.59
N GLU A 196 -20.41 5.06 -0.68
CA GLU A 196 -21.20 5.95 0.18
C GLU A 196 -22.02 6.99 -0.62
N HIS A 197 -21.70 7.23 -1.89
CA HIS A 197 -22.46 8.13 -2.77
C HIS A 197 -23.54 7.46 -3.65
N GLU A 198 -23.79 6.15 -3.53
CA GLU A 198 -24.93 5.51 -4.22
C GLU A 198 -26.27 5.74 -3.51
N ASN A 199 -26.26 6.11 -2.22
CA ASN A 199 -27.49 6.25 -1.41
C ASN A 199 -28.13 7.65 -1.42
N ASP A 200 -27.56 8.61 -2.16
CA ASP A 200 -28.06 10.00 -2.25
C ASP A 200 -28.63 10.35 -3.65
N ARG A 201 -29.13 9.36 -4.40
CA ARG A 201 -29.84 9.59 -5.67
C ARG A 201 -31.27 9.08 -5.66
#